data_AF-A0A7C8GQI3-F1
#
_entry.id   AF-A0A7C8GQI3-F1
#
_cell.length_a   1.000
_cell.length_b   1.000
_cell.length_c   1.000
_cell.angle_alpha   90.00
_cell.angle_beta   90.00
_cell.angle_gamma   90.00
#
_symmetry.space_group_name_H-M   'P 1'
#
loop_
_entity.id
_entity.type
_entity.pdbx_description
1 polymer ?
#
loop_
_entity_poly.entity_id
_entity_poly.type
_entity_poly.pdbx_seq_one_letter_code
_entity_poly.pdbx_strand_id
1 'polypeptide(L)'
;MHETHWDIEQVKRLKKRQLIQFNMIMLLIFVLFAFLIKSGGSASLFFGTCCLIISIVAAASLYKLTTGKMVGTKTNRLVQEFERDRLGEKVWRRRTTLGAVIFLILIVILTILYFSMDFDSVNFDFPIDLMPFCGVWVGHNIGETVRINNL
;
A
#
# COMPACT_ATOMS: atom_id res chain seq x y z
N MET A 1 -28.29 -3.39 18.11
CA MET A 1 -27.44 -4.40 17.45
C MET A 1 -28.18 -4.86 16.21
N HIS A 2 -27.83 -4.33 15.05
CA HIS A 2 -28.25 -4.95 13.80
C HIS A 2 -27.18 -6.01 13.53
N GLU A 3 -27.50 -7.28 13.73
CA GLU A 3 -26.65 -8.38 13.29
C GLU A 3 -26.69 -8.38 11.76
N THR A 4 -25.82 -7.59 11.15
CA THR A 4 -25.57 -7.66 9.72
C THR A 4 -24.91 -9.02 9.48
N HIS A 5 -25.72 -10.00 9.10
CA HIS A 5 -25.24 -11.34 8.81
C HIS A 5 -24.44 -11.28 7.50
N TRP A 6 -23.14 -11.04 7.61
CA TRP A 6 -22.25 -10.93 6.47
C TRP A 6 -22.15 -12.27 5.75
N ASP A 7 -22.35 -12.27 4.43
CA ASP A 7 -22.05 -13.43 3.59
C ASP A 7 -20.52 -13.59 3.49
N ILE A 8 -19.98 -14.45 4.34
CA ILE A 8 -18.54 -14.73 4.44
C ILE A 8 -17.96 -15.19 3.10
N GLU A 9 -18.73 -15.94 2.30
CA GLU A 9 -18.26 -16.43 1.01
C GLU A 9 -18.17 -15.29 -0.02
N GLN A 10 -19.12 -14.36 0.00
CA GLN A 10 -19.00 -13.12 -0.79
C GLN A 10 -17.80 -12.28 -0.33
N VAL A 11 -17.60 -12.09 0.98
CA VAL A 11 -16.44 -11.33 1.50
C VAL A 11 -15.12 -11.98 1.08
N LYS A 12 -15.00 -13.31 1.16
CA LYS A 12 -13.83 -14.05 0.68
C LYS A 12 -13.57 -13.80 -0.82
N ARG A 13 -14.62 -13.83 -1.65
CA ARG A 13 -14.51 -13.52 -3.09
C ARG A 13 -14.05 -12.08 -3.33
N LEU A 14 -14.59 -11.11 -2.60
CA LEU A 14 -14.18 -9.70 -2.73
C LEU A 14 -12.73 -9.47 -2.28
N LYS A 15 -12.29 -10.09 -1.18
CA LYS A 15 -10.90 -10.03 -0.72
C LYS A 15 -9.92 -10.67 -1.71
N LYS A 16 -10.27 -11.81 -2.32
CA LYS A 16 -9.46 -12.41 -3.39
C LYS A 16 -9.32 -11.46 -4.58
N ARG A 17 -10.40 -10.79 -4.97
CA ARG A 17 -10.36 -9.78 -6.04
C ARG A 17 -9.47 -8.59 -5.69
N GLN A 18 -9.52 -8.10 -4.46
CA GLN A 18 -8.61 -7.04 -3.98
C GLN A 18 -7.16 -7.49 -4.01
N LEU A 19 -6.86 -8.73 -3.62
CA LEU A 19 -5.51 -9.29 -3.68
C LEU A 19 -4.98 -9.34 -5.12
N ILE A 20 -5.82 -9.73 -6.08
CA ILE A 20 -5.47 -9.69 -7.51
C ILE A 20 -5.21 -8.25 -7.98
N GLN A 21 -6.06 -7.29 -7.59
CA GLN A 21 -5.85 -5.87 -7.90
C GLN A 21 -4.55 -5.33 -7.31
N PHE A 22 -4.26 -5.66 -6.05
CA PHE A 22 -3.01 -5.30 -5.39
C PHE A 22 -1.81 -5.88 -6.14
N ASN A 23 -1.85 -7.15 -6.53
CA ASN A 23 -0.79 -7.78 -7.31
C ASN A 23 -0.57 -7.10 -8.67
N MET A 24 -1.64 -6.72 -9.36
CA MET A 24 -1.52 -5.96 -10.62
C MET A 24 -0.88 -4.58 -10.41
N ILE A 25 -1.26 -3.87 -9.34
CA ILE A 25 -0.63 -2.57 -9.00
C ILE A 25 0.84 -2.75 -8.64
N MET A 26 1.18 -3.76 -7.83
CA MET A 26 2.57 -4.05 -7.47
C MET A 26 3.42 -4.41 -8.70
N LEU A 27 2.87 -5.22 -9.61
CA LEU A 27 3.54 -5.55 -10.88
C LEU A 27 3.74 -4.30 -11.75
N LEU A 28 2.74 -3.43 -11.83
CA LEU A 28 2.85 -2.16 -12.56
C LEU A 28 3.95 -1.27 -11.98
N ILE A 29 4.00 -1.11 -10.65
CA ILE A 29 5.04 -0.35 -9.95
C ILE A 29 6.43 -0.96 -10.22
N PHE A 30 6.54 -2.29 -10.19
CA PHE A 30 7.78 -2.99 -10.48
C PHE A 30 8.27 -2.72 -11.92
N VAL A 31 7.39 -2.86 -12.91
CA VAL A 31 7.71 -2.59 -14.31
C VAL A 31 8.09 -1.11 -14.51
N LEU A 32 7.38 -0.19 -13.86
CA LEU A 32 7.70 1.24 -13.89
C LEU A 32 9.12 1.50 -13.38
N PHE A 33 9.50 0.95 -12.23
CA PHE A 33 10.85 1.12 -11.68
C PHE A 33 11.91 0.43 -12.53
N ALA A 34 11.65 -0.77 -13.03
CA ALA A 34 12.58 -1.45 -13.93
C ALA A 34 12.81 -0.67 -15.22
N PHE A 35 11.76 -0.02 -15.76
CA PHE A 35 11.86 0.86 -16.91
C PHE A 35 12.67 2.13 -16.59
N LEU A 36 12.40 2.79 -15.46
CA LEU A 36 13.14 3.98 -15.02
C LEU A 36 14.64 3.68 -14.88
N ILE A 37 15.00 2.54 -14.30
CA ILE A 37 16.41 2.12 -14.14
C ILE A 37 17.03 1.82 -15.52
N LYS A 38 16.37 1.01 -16.36
CA LYS A 38 16.93 0.62 -17.67
C LYS A 38 17.03 1.77 -18.68
N SER A 39 16.17 2.77 -18.57
CA SER A 39 16.19 3.95 -19.45
C SER A 39 17.26 4.97 -19.06
N GLY A 40 18.05 4.71 -18.01
CA GLY A 40 19.04 5.65 -17.49
C GLY A 40 18.40 6.83 -16.76
N GLY A 41 17.20 6.63 -16.19
CA GLY A 41 16.52 7.65 -15.41
C GLY A 41 17.36 8.13 -14.23
N SER A 42 17.28 9.42 -13.90
CA SER A 42 18.03 9.98 -12.78
C SER A 42 17.53 9.42 -11.45
N ALA A 43 18.43 9.34 -10.47
CA ALA A 43 18.07 8.95 -9.10
C ALA A 43 16.97 9.88 -8.53
N SER A 44 17.03 11.16 -8.87
CA SER A 44 16.01 12.16 -8.53
C SER A 44 14.61 11.76 -9.01
N LEU A 45 14.45 11.26 -10.25
CA LEU A 45 13.17 10.78 -10.77
C LEU A 45 12.66 9.55 -10.01
N PHE A 46 13.54 8.62 -9.66
CA PHE A 46 13.18 7.44 -8.88
C PHE A 46 12.67 7.81 -7.48
N PHE A 47 13.45 8.59 -6.72
CA PHE A 47 13.07 9.02 -5.38
C PHE A 47 11.85 9.94 -5.37
N GLY A 48 11.73 10.83 -6.36
CA GLY A 48 10.54 11.66 -6.56
C GLY A 48 9.28 10.83 -6.79
N THR A 49 9.37 9.78 -7.61
CA THR A 49 8.26 8.85 -7.87
C THR A 49 7.86 8.08 -6.60
N CYS A 50 8.83 7.57 -5.84
CA CYS A 50 8.58 6.92 -4.54
C CYS A 50 7.88 7.87 -3.55
N CYS A 51 8.35 9.11 -3.45
CA CYS A 51 7.75 10.13 -2.59
C CYS A 51 6.30 10.43 -2.99
N LEU A 52 6.03 10.56 -4.29
CA LEU A 52 4.68 10.78 -4.82
C LEU A 52 3.74 9.62 -4.50
N ILE A 53 4.16 8.37 -4.72
CA ILE A 53 3.34 7.18 -4.42
C ILE A 53 3.01 7.12 -2.93
N ILE A 54 4.01 7.28 -2.05
CA ILE A 54 3.79 7.23 -0.60
C ILE A 54 2.90 8.39 -0.14
N SER A 55 3.05 9.57 -0.72
CA SER A 55 2.20 10.74 -0.43
C SER A 55 0.74 10.49 -0.78
N ILE A 56 0.45 9.83 -1.91
CA ILE A 56 -0.91 9.43 -2.29
C ILE A 56 -1.50 8.46 -1.26
N VAL A 57 -0.72 7.46 -0.83
CA VAL A 57 -1.16 6.48 0.19
C VAL A 57 -1.39 7.14 1.55
N ALA A 58 -0.52 8.05 1.96
CA ALA A 58 -0.65 8.83 3.19
C ALA A 58 -1.90 9.73 3.14
N ALA A 59 -2.10 10.47 2.05
CA ALA A 59 -3.26 11.33 1.85
C ALA A 59 -4.57 10.53 1.88
N ALA A 60 -4.63 9.37 1.23
CA ALA A 60 -5.79 8.48 1.28
C ALA A 60 -6.04 7.95 2.71
N SER A 61 -4.98 7.69 3.47
CA SER A 61 -5.08 7.22 4.86
C SER A 61 -5.56 8.33 5.81
N LEU A 62 -5.05 9.55 5.64
CA LEU A 62 -5.50 10.73 6.37
C LEU A 62 -6.95 11.06 6.06
N TYR A 63 -7.34 11.04 4.78
CA TYR A 63 -8.73 11.25 4.38
C TYR A 63 -9.68 10.25 5.07
N LYS A 64 -9.30 8.97 5.12
CA LYS A 64 -10.09 7.95 5.83
C LYS A 64 -10.23 8.24 7.32
N LEU A 65 -9.17 8.74 7.96
CA LEU A 65 -9.18 9.08 9.38
C LEU A 65 -9.99 10.34 9.69
N THR A 66 -9.93 11.36 8.83
CA THR A 66 -10.62 12.63 9.05
C THR A 66 -12.10 12.56 8.70
N THR A 67 -12.45 11.92 7.59
CA THR A 67 -13.84 11.87 7.12
C THR A 67 -14.62 10.66 7.64
N GLY A 68 -13.92 9.63 8.12
CA GLY A 68 -14.52 8.33 8.42
C GLY A 68 -15.07 7.60 7.19
N LYS A 69 -14.95 8.20 5.99
CA LYS A 69 -15.44 7.65 4.72
C LYS A 69 -14.35 6.83 4.06
N MET A 70 -14.77 5.71 3.49
CA MET A 70 -13.87 4.80 2.79
C MET A 70 -13.66 5.23 1.35
N VAL A 71 -12.40 5.44 0.98
CA VAL A 71 -11.99 5.78 -0.38
C VAL A 71 -11.86 4.50 -1.20
N GLY A 72 -12.50 4.48 -2.38
CA GLY A 72 -12.34 3.40 -3.35
C GLY A 72 -13.64 2.95 -3.99
N THR A 73 -13.54 1.84 -4.72
CA THR A 73 -14.66 1.19 -5.41
C THR A 73 -15.68 0.63 -4.40
N LYS A 74 -16.90 0.34 -4.87
CA LYS A 74 -17.95 -0.31 -4.04
C LYS A 74 -17.42 -1.57 -3.33
N THR A 75 -16.62 -2.38 -4.02
CA THR A 75 -15.94 -3.55 -3.46
C THR A 75 -15.01 -3.19 -2.31
N ASN A 76 -14.22 -2.13 -2.46
CA ASN A 76 -13.25 -1.72 -1.44
C ASN A 76 -13.93 -1.20 -0.18
N ARG A 77 -15.07 -0.53 -0.34
CA ARG A 77 -15.90 -0.05 0.78
C ARG A 77 -16.50 -1.22 1.56
N LEU A 78 -17.15 -2.16 0.87
CA LEU A 78 -17.77 -3.33 1.51
C LEU A 78 -16.77 -4.16 2.33
N VAL A 79 -15.57 -4.40 1.80
CA VAL A 79 -14.56 -5.15 2.56
C VAL A 79 -14.06 -4.37 3.77
N GLN A 80 -13.86 -3.05 3.64
CA GLN A 80 -13.41 -2.23 4.76
C GLN A 80 -14.49 -2.05 5.84
N GLU A 81 -15.78 -2.02 5.47
CA GLU A 81 -16.91 -2.05 6.40
C GLU A 81 -16.94 -3.36 7.18
N PHE A 82 -16.84 -4.50 6.47
CA PHE A 82 -16.71 -5.80 7.10
C PHE A 82 -15.51 -5.88 8.07
N GLU A 83 -14.34 -5.35 7.69
CA GLU A 83 -13.18 -5.34 8.57
C GLU A 83 -13.35 -4.43 9.79
N ARG A 84 -14.01 -3.29 9.63
CA ARG A 84 -14.34 -2.38 10.73
C ARG A 84 -15.29 -3.04 11.72
N ASP A 85 -16.29 -3.76 11.23
CA ASP A 85 -17.22 -4.52 12.07
C ASP A 85 -16.52 -5.68 12.78
N ARG A 86 -15.71 -6.46 12.07
CA ARG A 86 -14.99 -7.62 12.64
C ARG A 86 -13.94 -7.22 13.69
N LEU A 87 -13.17 -6.16 13.43
CA LEU A 87 -12.09 -5.71 14.34
C LEU A 87 -12.61 -4.83 15.48
N GLY A 88 -13.80 -4.25 15.31
CA GLY A 88 -14.30 -3.18 16.15
C GLY A 88 -13.65 -1.83 15.84
N GLU A 89 -14.44 -0.77 16.02
CA GLU A 89 -14.07 0.59 15.63
C GLU A 89 -12.78 1.10 16.28
N LYS A 90 -12.56 0.78 17.56
CA LYS A 90 -11.38 1.22 18.32
C LYS A 90 -10.09 0.61 17.77
N VAL A 91 -10.09 -0.69 17.46
CA VAL A 91 -8.92 -1.40 16.92
C VAL A 91 -8.67 -0.97 15.48
N TRP A 92 -9.73 -0.85 14.69
CA TRP A 92 -9.67 -0.36 13.31
C TRP A 92 -9.02 1.03 13.27
N ARG A 93 -9.51 1.99 14.07
CA ARG A 93 -8.97 3.35 14.12
C ARG A 93 -7.50 3.38 14.54
N ARG A 94 -7.10 2.57 15.53
CA ARG A 94 -5.69 2.47 15.97
C ARG A 94 -4.78 1.95 14.86
N ARG A 95 -5.20 0.90 14.14
CA ARG A 95 -4.43 0.34 13.01
C ARG A 95 -4.29 1.34 11.86
N THR A 96 -5.38 2.00 11.49
CA THR A 96 -5.36 3.02 10.42
C THR A 96 -4.48 4.21 10.81
N THR A 97 -4.54 4.65 12.08
CA THR A 97 -3.69 5.74 12.59
C THR A 97 -2.22 5.35 12.56
N LEU A 98 -1.88 4.14 13.03
CA LEU A 98 -0.50 3.66 12.99
C LEU A 98 0.04 3.60 11.56
N GLY A 99 -0.76 3.11 10.61
CA GLY A 99 -0.39 3.09 9.19
C GLY A 99 -0.15 4.50 8.64
N ALA A 100 -1.04 5.45 8.92
CA ALA A 100 -0.87 6.83 8.48
C ALA A 100 0.40 7.47 9.07
N VAL A 101 0.70 7.25 10.36
CA VAL A 101 1.90 7.75 11.02
C VAL A 101 3.17 7.18 10.38
N ILE A 102 3.20 5.87 10.09
CA ILE A 102 4.34 5.23 9.42
C ILE A 102 4.58 5.86 8.04
N PHE A 103 3.53 6.06 7.24
CA PHE A 103 3.68 6.70 5.93
C PHE A 103 4.12 8.16 6.03
N LEU A 104 3.65 8.92 7.03
CA LEU A 104 4.11 10.28 7.27
C LEU A 104 5.60 10.33 7.64
N ILE A 105 6.05 9.44 8.52
CA ILE A 105 7.47 9.33 8.88
C ILE A 105 8.31 8.98 7.65
N LEU A 106 7.85 8.04 6.82
CA LEU A 106 8.54 7.68 5.58
C LEU A 106 8.64 8.86 4.60
N ILE A 107 7.59 9.66 4.45
CA ILE A 107 7.62 10.88 3.62
C ILE A 107 8.67 11.85 4.13
N VAL A 108 8.71 12.10 5.44
CA VAL A 108 9.69 13.02 6.04
C VAL A 108 11.13 12.53 5.79
N ILE A 109 11.39 11.25 6.04
CA ILE A 109 12.72 10.64 5.81
C ILE A 109 13.11 10.77 4.33
N LEU A 110 12.23 10.38 3.42
CA LEU A 110 12.49 10.45 1.98
C LEU A 110 12.68 11.90 1.50
N THR A 111 11.93 12.86 2.06
CA THR A 111 12.09 14.29 1.72
C THR A 111 13.45 14.81 2.19
N ILE A 112 13.86 14.47 3.43
CA ILE A 112 15.17 14.85 3.95
C ILE A 112 16.28 14.25 3.07
N LEU A 113 16.19 12.95 2.76
CA LEU A 113 17.15 12.31 1.86
C LEU A 113 17.19 12.99 0.50
N TYR A 114 16.02 13.26 -0.10
CA TYR A 114 15.87 13.93 -1.39
C TYR A 114 16.63 15.26 -1.46
N PHE A 115 16.54 16.10 -0.42
CA PHE A 115 17.22 17.39 -0.37
C PHE A 115 18.66 17.33 0.13
N SER A 116 19.05 16.27 0.86
CA SER A 116 20.38 16.18 1.48
C SER A 116 21.40 15.48 0.59
N MET A 117 20.97 14.63 -0.33
CA MET A 117 21.87 13.91 -1.24
C MET A 117 21.87 14.56 -2.62
N ASP A 118 23.06 14.72 -3.20
CA ASP A 118 23.23 15.14 -4.59
C ASP A 118 22.95 13.95 -5.53
N PHE A 119 21.66 13.70 -5.77
CA PHE A 119 21.19 12.61 -6.63
C PHE A 119 21.58 12.77 -8.10
N ASP A 120 22.04 13.95 -8.53
CA ASP A 120 22.52 14.18 -9.89
C ASP A 120 23.97 13.70 -10.07
N SER A 121 24.70 13.52 -8.96
CA SER A 121 26.07 12.99 -8.94
C SER A 121 26.18 11.46 -8.87
N VAL A 122 25.07 10.77 -8.57
CA VAL A 122 25.04 9.32 -8.32
C VAL A 122 24.39 8.60 -9.49
N ASN A 123 25.18 7.84 -10.25
CA ASN A 123 24.66 6.91 -11.24
C ASN A 123 23.86 5.79 -10.54
N PHE A 124 22.66 5.53 -11.04
CA PHE A 124 21.76 4.50 -10.48
C PHE A 124 22.19 3.11 -10.96
N ASP A 125 23.41 2.70 -10.60
CA ASP A 125 23.96 1.36 -10.89
C ASP A 125 23.48 0.31 -9.87
N PHE A 126 22.41 0.61 -9.13
CA PHE A 126 21.84 -0.33 -8.18
C PHE A 126 21.35 -1.55 -8.97
N PRO A 127 21.89 -2.76 -8.71
CA PRO A 127 21.36 -3.94 -9.35
C PRO A 127 19.87 -4.00 -9.01
N ILE A 128 19.02 -4.31 -10.00
CA ILE A 128 17.61 -4.63 -9.76
C ILE A 128 17.62 -5.91 -8.94
N ASP A 129 17.85 -5.78 -7.64
CA ASP A 129 17.85 -6.90 -6.74
C ASP A 129 16.39 -7.25 -6.56
N LEU A 130 15.96 -8.26 -7.31
CA LEU A 130 14.61 -8.80 -7.26
C LEU A 130 14.27 -9.29 -5.85
N MET A 131 15.28 -9.57 -5.01
CA MET A 131 15.12 -10.27 -3.75
C MET A 131 14.26 -9.52 -2.72
N PRO A 132 14.50 -8.22 -2.40
CA PRO A 132 13.68 -7.50 -1.44
C PRO A 132 12.24 -7.30 -1.93
N PHE A 133 12.05 -7.05 -3.23
CA PHE A 133 10.73 -6.90 -3.83
C PHE A 133 9.94 -8.22 -3.79
N CYS A 134 10.57 -9.32 -4.24
CA CYS A 134 9.96 -10.65 -4.23
C CYS A 134 9.64 -11.12 -2.81
N GLY A 135 10.51 -10.87 -1.84
CA GLY A 135 10.28 -11.23 -0.43
C GLY A 135 9.04 -10.55 0.16
N VAL A 136 8.93 -9.22 -0.01
CA VAL A 136 7.76 -8.45 0.45
C VAL A 136 6.50 -8.88 -0.28
N TRP A 137 6.58 -9.08 -1.60
CA TRP A 137 5.44 -9.49 -2.42
C TRP A 137 4.92 -10.89 -2.05
N VAL A 138 5.81 -11.88 -1.92
CA VAL A 138 5.45 -13.25 -1.52
C VAL A 138 4.89 -13.26 -0.09
N GLY A 139 5.56 -12.59 0.86
CA GLY A 139 5.12 -12.52 2.24
C GLY A 139 3.72 -11.91 2.38
N HIS A 140 3.44 -10.83 1.64
CA HIS A 140 2.12 -10.20 1.61
C HIS A 140 1.05 -11.16 1.05
N ASN A 141 1.32 -11.82 -0.08
CA ASN A 141 0.38 -12.75 -0.71
C ASN A 141 0.05 -13.95 0.19
N ILE A 142 1.05 -14.54 0.84
CA ILE A 142 0.84 -15.64 1.79
C ILE A 142 0.00 -15.15 2.97
N GLY A 143 0.37 -14.01 3.57
CA GLY A 143 -0.33 -13.45 4.72
C GLY A 143 -1.81 -13.15 4.44
N GLU A 144 -2.12 -12.55 3.29
CA GLU A 144 -3.51 -12.26 2.90
C GLU A 144 -4.27 -13.53 2.55
N THR A 145 -3.64 -14.52 1.90
CA THR A 145 -4.29 -15.80 1.61
C THR A 145 -4.67 -16.54 2.90
N VAL A 146 -3.78 -16.58 3.89
CA VAL A 146 -4.06 -17.18 5.21
C VAL A 146 -5.19 -16.44 5.91
N ARG A 147 -5.19 -15.10 5.89
CA ARG A 147 -6.28 -14.29 6.48
C ARG A 147 -7.62 -14.51 5.79
N ILE A 148 -7.63 -14.70 4.47
CA ILE A 148 -8.84 -14.98 3.70
C ILE A 148 -9.38 -16.37 4.04
N ASN A 149 -8.50 -17.36 4.20
CA ASN A 149 -8.90 -18.72 4.55
C ASN A 149 -9.42 -18.82 5.98
N ASN A 150 -8.86 -18.04 6.92
CA ASN A 150 -9.25 -17.98 8.33
C ASN A 150 -10.42 -17.00 8.62
N LEU A 151 -11.20 -16.65 7.60
CA LEU A 151 -12.49 -15.96 7.73
C LEU A 151 -13.62 -16.97 7.88
#